data_AF-A0A8I1S897-F1
#
_entry.id   AF-A0A8I1S897-F1
#
_cell.length_a   1.000
_cell.length_b   1.000
_cell.length_c   1.000
_cell.angle_alpha   90.00
_cell.angle_beta   90.00
_cell.angle_gamma   90.00
#
_symmetry.space_group_name_H-M   'P 1'
#
loop_
_entity.id
_entity.type
_entity.pdbx_description
1 polymer ?
#
loop_
_entity_poly.entity_id
_entity_poly.type
_entity_poly.pdbx_seq_one_letter_code
_entity_poly.pdbx_strand_id
1 'polypeptide(L)'
;MTTSSSAQGSRPGARVAGGARIGIVLNPIAGMGGRMALHGTDGAALAAARAAGAVPVAAERMRHALDELAVLEPELAVLVAGAPMGADLVPPGWHATVVHQPRQPTTANDTRQTAREFVAAGVDLVLFGGGDGTARDIAEVLAGRVPMLGVPCGVKMHSGVFATGPRSAAHVTARFLSSPGRRRPVDVLDTTSDGVGRMATALVPDLGEGVQHGKSSASSGSDVAALGRWLAGRMQPGRQYILGPGTSVAHVSAALGVPSSLLGVDVVRDGTLIAADVSEAALLALLADGGPSTLILGVVGGQGFLLGRGNQQLSPAVLRRIGPDNIEIIASADKVAALDPPVLQVDVDDVELAKDLCGFRKVWTGPRRSLVMRVVA
;
A
#
# COMPACT_ATOMS: atom_id res chain seq x y z
N MET A 1 -13.88 39.73 -40.08
CA MET A 1 -14.69 39.39 -38.90
C MET A 1 -14.99 37.90 -38.96
N THR A 2 -14.24 37.16 -38.14
CA THR A 2 -14.57 35.88 -37.47
C THR A 2 -15.35 34.82 -38.25
N THR A 3 -14.59 33.86 -38.79
CA THR A 3 -15.02 32.50 -39.11
C THR A 3 -15.31 31.71 -37.82
N SER A 4 -16.49 31.12 -37.74
CA SER A 4 -16.91 30.19 -36.69
C SER A 4 -16.34 28.80 -36.94
N SER A 5 -15.30 28.43 -36.20
CA SER A 5 -14.79 27.06 -36.14
C SER A 5 -15.58 26.28 -35.09
N SER A 6 -16.47 25.39 -35.55
CA SER A 6 -17.14 24.40 -34.74
C SER A 6 -16.13 23.34 -34.27
N ALA A 7 -15.85 23.34 -32.96
CA ALA A 7 -15.11 22.26 -32.31
C ALA A 7 -15.99 21.00 -32.30
N GLN A 8 -15.75 20.10 -33.25
CA GLN A 8 -16.27 18.73 -33.20
C GLN A 8 -15.59 18.00 -32.04
N GLY A 9 -16.34 17.71 -30.99
CA GLY A 9 -15.94 16.77 -29.96
C GLY A 9 -15.74 15.38 -30.59
N SER A 10 -14.50 14.90 -30.58
CA SER A 10 -14.16 13.55 -30.99
C SER A 10 -14.83 12.56 -30.06
N ARG A 11 -15.81 11.80 -30.56
CA ARG A 11 -16.33 10.63 -29.86
C ARG A 11 -15.17 9.64 -29.62
N PRO A 12 -15.09 8.97 -28.46
CA PRO A 12 -14.07 7.96 -28.23
C PRO A 12 -14.17 6.88 -29.33
N GLY A 13 -13.03 6.60 -29.96
CA GLY A 13 -12.94 5.79 -31.17
C GLY A 13 -13.57 4.40 -31.04
N ALA A 14 -14.04 3.88 -32.18
CA ALA A 14 -14.56 2.53 -32.32
C ALA A 14 -13.56 1.49 -31.76
N ARG A 15 -14.08 0.39 -31.21
CA ARG A 15 -13.30 -0.72 -30.66
C ARG A 15 -12.38 -1.27 -31.75
N VAL A 16 -11.06 -1.11 -31.59
CA VAL A 16 -10.10 -1.89 -32.37
C VAL A 16 -10.39 -3.34 -32.04
N ALA A 17 -10.71 -4.14 -33.06
CA ALA A 17 -11.10 -5.53 -32.86
C ALA A 17 -9.97 -6.29 -32.15
N GLY A 18 -10.24 -6.77 -30.92
CA GLY A 18 -9.37 -7.67 -30.16
C GLY A 18 -8.53 -7.06 -29.04
N GLY A 19 -8.43 -5.73 -28.91
CA GLY A 19 -7.63 -5.09 -27.85
C GLY A 19 -8.42 -4.81 -26.56
N ALA A 20 -7.89 -5.20 -25.41
CA ALA A 20 -8.45 -4.85 -24.10
C ALA A 20 -8.27 -3.34 -23.82
N ARG A 21 -9.28 -2.70 -23.21
CA ARG A 21 -9.27 -1.27 -22.84
C ARG A 21 -9.14 -1.11 -21.34
N ILE A 22 -8.11 -0.39 -20.90
CA ILE A 22 -7.89 -0.10 -19.48
C ILE A 22 -8.24 1.36 -19.17
N GLY A 23 -9.00 1.58 -18.11
CA GLY A 23 -9.19 2.90 -17.51
C GLY A 23 -8.14 3.16 -16.42
N ILE A 24 -7.40 4.26 -16.49
CA ILE A 24 -6.37 4.63 -15.50
C ILE A 24 -6.74 5.92 -14.78
N VAL A 25 -6.83 5.88 -13.45
CA VAL A 25 -7.11 7.05 -12.62
C VAL A 25 -6.28 7.07 -11.34
N LEU A 26 -5.68 8.21 -11.04
CA LEU A 26 -4.88 8.43 -9.85
C LEU A 26 -5.54 9.47 -8.95
N ASN A 27 -5.59 9.20 -7.65
CA ASN A 27 -5.76 10.24 -6.65
C ASN A 27 -4.38 10.87 -6.33
N PRO A 28 -4.09 12.10 -6.83
CA PRO A 28 -2.75 12.68 -6.77
C PRO A 28 -2.30 13.04 -5.35
N ILE A 29 -3.24 13.14 -4.41
CA ILE A 29 -2.95 13.48 -3.00
C ILE A 29 -2.87 12.26 -2.08
N ALA A 30 -3.02 11.04 -2.64
CA ALA A 30 -2.92 9.84 -1.83
C ALA A 30 -1.48 9.62 -1.30
N GLY A 31 -1.38 9.00 -0.13
CA GLY A 31 -0.10 8.59 0.46
C GLY A 31 0.63 9.62 1.32
N MET A 32 0.09 10.82 1.49
CA MET A 32 0.71 11.83 2.35
C MET A 32 0.63 11.52 3.85
N GLY A 33 -0.37 10.73 4.28
CA GLY A 33 -0.64 10.53 5.71
C GLY A 33 0.38 9.63 6.41
N GLY A 34 0.84 8.57 5.74
CA GLY A 34 1.55 7.49 6.42
C GLY A 34 2.87 7.88 7.05
N ARG A 35 3.74 8.59 6.32
CA ARG A 35 5.04 9.08 6.82
C ARG A 35 4.87 10.04 8.01
N MET A 36 3.73 10.71 8.10
CA MET A 36 3.42 11.68 9.14
C MET A 36 2.74 11.07 10.37
N ALA A 37 2.59 9.73 10.42
CA ALA A 37 1.76 9.04 11.41
C ALA A 37 0.30 9.54 11.40
N LEU A 38 -0.14 10.11 10.28
CA LEU A 38 -1.52 10.49 10.05
C LEU A 38 -2.21 9.29 9.43
N HIS A 39 -3.08 8.65 10.21
CA HIS A 39 -3.85 7.45 9.84
C HIS A 39 -4.90 7.73 8.73
N GLY A 40 -4.60 8.58 7.74
CA GLY A 40 -5.49 9.03 6.67
C GLY A 40 -5.11 10.41 6.12
N THR A 41 -5.72 10.81 5.01
CA THR A 41 -5.49 12.12 4.36
C THR A 41 -6.78 12.90 4.14
N ASP A 42 -7.79 12.72 5.00
CA ASP A 42 -9.09 13.36 4.87
C ASP A 42 -9.21 14.60 5.77
N GLY A 43 -9.88 15.65 5.28
CA GLY A 43 -10.21 16.85 6.05
C GLY A 43 -9.00 17.49 6.74
N ALA A 44 -9.04 17.58 8.08
CA ALA A 44 -7.98 18.16 8.89
C ALA A 44 -6.63 17.43 8.74
N ALA A 45 -6.62 16.13 8.46
CA ALA A 45 -5.39 15.37 8.25
C ALA A 45 -4.66 15.80 6.96
N LEU A 46 -5.40 16.18 5.90
CA LEU A 46 -4.80 16.73 4.68
C LEU A 46 -4.12 18.08 4.95
N ALA A 47 -4.76 18.95 5.74
CA ALA A 47 -4.21 20.24 6.10
C ALA A 47 -2.95 20.07 6.98
N ALA A 48 -2.99 19.17 7.95
CA ALA A 48 -1.84 18.84 8.79
C ALA A 48 -0.68 18.25 7.99
N ALA A 49 -0.96 17.30 7.08
CA ALA A 49 0.06 16.71 6.21
C ALA A 49 0.74 17.76 5.32
N ARG A 50 -0.05 18.67 4.72
CA ARG A 50 0.48 19.77 3.91
C ARG A 50 1.31 20.76 4.73
N ALA A 51 0.84 21.12 5.92
CA ALA A 51 1.58 22.01 6.83
C ALA A 51 2.91 21.38 7.29
N ALA A 52 2.95 20.05 7.43
CA ALA A 52 4.15 19.28 7.74
C ALA A 52 5.06 19.01 6.52
N GLY A 53 4.72 19.51 5.33
CA GLY A 53 5.51 19.33 4.11
C GLY A 53 5.44 17.91 3.51
N ALA A 54 4.39 17.14 3.79
CA ALA A 54 4.22 15.81 3.25
C ALA A 54 4.16 15.82 1.71
N VAL A 55 4.93 14.94 1.09
CA VAL A 55 4.97 14.76 -0.37
C VAL A 55 4.07 13.58 -0.76
N PRO A 56 3.13 13.74 -1.70
CA PRO A 56 2.35 12.62 -2.21
C PRO A 56 3.23 11.59 -2.91
N VAL A 57 3.06 10.30 -2.57
CA VAL A 57 3.80 9.18 -3.20
C VAL A 57 3.01 8.48 -4.31
N ALA A 58 1.73 8.85 -4.47
CA ALA A 58 0.82 8.14 -5.36
C ALA A 58 1.28 8.15 -6.82
N ALA A 59 1.79 9.29 -7.32
CA ALA A 59 2.25 9.42 -8.69
C ALA A 59 3.46 8.55 -9.00
N GLU A 60 4.44 8.49 -8.08
CA GLU A 60 5.63 7.65 -8.22
C GLU A 60 5.26 6.17 -8.21
N ARG A 61 4.42 5.74 -7.26
CA ARG A 61 3.97 4.34 -7.18
C ARG A 61 3.14 3.92 -8.38
N MET A 62 2.26 4.80 -8.87
CA MET A 62 1.53 4.55 -10.12
C MET A 62 2.51 4.45 -11.30
N ARG A 63 3.47 5.36 -11.42
CA ARG A 63 4.50 5.30 -12.48
C ARG A 63 5.25 3.97 -12.46
N HIS A 64 5.71 3.50 -11.29
CA HIS A 64 6.37 2.20 -11.18
C HIS A 64 5.48 1.04 -11.67
N ALA A 65 4.17 1.07 -11.37
CA ALA A 65 3.25 0.06 -11.88
C ALA A 65 3.06 0.15 -13.41
N LEU A 66 2.96 1.36 -13.95
CA LEU A 66 2.77 1.57 -15.39
C LEU A 66 4.04 1.26 -16.19
N ASP A 67 5.22 1.59 -15.69
CA ASP A 67 6.50 1.27 -16.32
C ASP A 67 6.71 -0.26 -16.39
N GLU A 68 6.47 -0.98 -15.29
CA GLU A 68 6.54 -2.45 -15.29
C GLU A 68 5.48 -3.05 -16.23
N LEU A 69 4.26 -2.48 -16.26
CA LEU A 69 3.22 -2.94 -17.17
C LEU A 69 3.60 -2.67 -18.63
N ALA A 70 4.27 -1.56 -18.94
CA ALA A 70 4.73 -1.26 -20.30
C ALA A 70 5.84 -2.20 -20.78
N VAL A 71 6.64 -2.78 -19.87
CA VAL A 71 7.58 -3.85 -20.22
C VAL A 71 6.84 -5.12 -20.64
N LEU A 72 5.75 -5.45 -19.94
CA LEU A 72 4.93 -6.64 -20.21
C LEU A 72 4.00 -6.47 -21.42
N GLU A 73 3.48 -5.25 -21.60
CA GLU A 73 2.50 -4.86 -22.62
C GLU A 73 2.99 -3.55 -23.29
N PRO A 74 3.89 -3.64 -24.29
CA PRO A 74 4.54 -2.47 -24.89
C PRO A 74 3.60 -1.49 -25.59
N GLU A 75 2.46 -1.97 -26.06
CA GLU A 75 1.46 -1.18 -26.77
C GLU A 75 0.07 -1.44 -26.19
N LEU A 76 -0.52 -0.43 -25.55
CA LEU A 76 -1.87 -0.48 -25.01
C LEU A 76 -2.68 0.76 -25.38
N ALA A 77 -3.97 0.54 -25.63
CA ALA A 77 -4.94 1.61 -25.73
C ALA A 77 -5.58 1.85 -24.35
N VAL A 78 -5.37 3.04 -23.79
CA VAL A 78 -5.81 3.39 -22.44
C VAL A 78 -6.71 4.61 -22.43
N LEU A 79 -7.69 4.61 -21.52
CA LEU A 79 -8.54 5.75 -21.22
C LEU A 79 -8.06 6.31 -19.88
N VAL A 80 -7.82 7.62 -19.79
CA VAL A 80 -7.15 8.21 -18.62
C VAL A 80 -7.84 9.49 -18.17
N ALA A 81 -7.73 9.82 -16.87
CA ALA A 81 -8.03 11.18 -16.41
C ALA A 81 -6.89 12.14 -16.78
N GLY A 82 -7.23 13.39 -17.08
CA GLY A 82 -6.27 14.47 -17.32
C GLY A 82 -5.33 14.70 -16.14
N ALA A 83 -4.19 15.34 -16.38
CA ALA A 83 -3.21 15.61 -15.32
C ALA A 83 -3.82 16.50 -14.20
N PRO A 84 -3.48 16.26 -12.92
CA PRO A 84 -2.48 15.31 -12.42
C PRO A 84 -3.06 13.92 -12.05
N MET A 85 -4.20 13.52 -12.61
CA MET A 85 -4.90 12.28 -12.25
C MET A 85 -4.53 11.06 -13.13
N GLY A 86 -3.43 11.12 -13.89
CA GLY A 86 -2.87 9.94 -14.56
C GLY A 86 -2.36 10.16 -15.98
N ALA A 87 -2.86 11.16 -16.73
CA ALA A 87 -2.42 11.41 -18.11
C ALA A 87 -0.92 11.70 -18.22
N ASP A 88 -0.34 12.34 -17.21
CA ASP A 88 1.08 12.66 -17.08
C ASP A 88 1.98 11.46 -16.74
N LEU A 89 1.39 10.29 -16.46
CA LEU A 89 2.09 9.07 -16.07
C LEU A 89 2.05 7.98 -17.14
N VAL A 90 1.39 8.24 -18.28
CA VAL A 90 1.26 7.25 -19.36
C VAL A 90 2.63 6.96 -19.96
N PRO A 91 3.06 5.69 -20.02
CA PRO A 91 4.34 5.31 -20.64
C PRO A 91 4.40 5.65 -22.13
N PRO A 92 5.60 5.95 -22.67
CA PRO A 92 5.77 6.09 -24.11
C PRO A 92 5.40 4.78 -24.83
N GLY A 93 4.76 4.88 -25.99
CA GLY A 93 4.30 3.74 -26.78
C GLY A 93 2.81 3.40 -26.57
N TRP A 94 2.20 3.83 -25.47
CA TRP A 94 0.77 3.66 -25.25
C TRP A 94 -0.06 4.75 -25.93
N HIS A 95 -1.26 4.38 -26.38
CA HIS A 95 -2.24 5.29 -26.95
C HIS A 95 -3.25 5.72 -25.88
N ALA A 96 -3.05 6.89 -25.29
CA ALA A 96 -3.94 7.43 -24.27
C ALA A 96 -5.02 8.36 -24.83
N THR A 97 -6.26 8.14 -24.39
CA THR A 97 -7.39 9.06 -24.60
C THR A 97 -7.81 9.65 -23.26
N VAL A 98 -7.71 10.98 -23.11
CA VAL A 98 -8.19 11.68 -21.92
C VAL A 98 -9.72 11.75 -21.95
N VAL A 99 -10.38 11.15 -20.95
CA VAL A 99 -11.85 11.08 -20.89
C VAL A 99 -12.48 12.13 -19.98
N HIS A 100 -11.73 12.62 -19.00
CA HIS A 100 -12.18 13.62 -18.05
C HIS A 100 -11.05 14.60 -17.75
N GLN A 101 -11.33 15.90 -17.76
CA GLN A 101 -10.38 16.92 -17.33
C GLN A 101 -10.69 17.33 -15.89
N PRO A 102 -9.79 17.04 -14.93
CA PRO A 102 -10.07 17.32 -13.53
C PRO A 102 -9.92 18.81 -13.21
N ARG A 103 -10.58 19.25 -12.15
CA ARG A 103 -10.35 20.58 -11.57
C ARG A 103 -9.05 20.63 -10.78
N GLN A 104 -8.56 21.84 -10.54
CA GLN A 104 -7.46 22.09 -9.59
C GLN A 104 -7.95 23.02 -8.47
N PRO A 105 -7.91 22.59 -7.19
CA PRO A 105 -7.51 21.25 -6.72
C PRO A 105 -8.50 20.15 -7.13
N THR A 106 -7.98 18.93 -7.31
CA THR A 106 -8.80 17.74 -7.62
C THR A 106 -9.65 17.35 -6.42
N THR A 107 -10.81 16.75 -6.65
CA THR A 107 -11.70 16.26 -5.59
C THR A 107 -12.18 14.84 -5.85
N ALA A 108 -12.80 14.21 -4.85
CA ALA A 108 -13.48 12.92 -5.00
C ALA A 108 -14.51 12.87 -6.15
N ASN A 109 -15.11 14.03 -6.49
CA ASN A 109 -16.01 14.09 -7.63
C ASN A 109 -15.28 13.90 -8.97
N ASP A 110 -14.06 14.38 -9.09
CA ASP A 110 -13.24 14.20 -10.30
C ASP A 110 -12.89 12.71 -10.50
N THR A 111 -12.62 11.98 -9.41
CA THR A 111 -12.49 10.51 -9.43
C THR A 111 -13.77 9.83 -9.90
N ARG A 112 -14.92 10.19 -9.32
CA ARG A 112 -16.22 9.60 -9.70
C ARG A 112 -16.61 9.91 -11.14
N GLN A 113 -16.35 11.13 -11.63
CA GLN A 113 -16.63 11.48 -13.03
C GLN A 113 -15.76 10.68 -13.99
N THR A 114 -14.46 10.56 -13.73
CA THR A 114 -13.57 9.72 -14.53
C THR A 114 -14.07 8.27 -14.58
N ALA A 115 -14.47 7.69 -13.43
CA ALA A 115 -15.00 6.34 -13.38
C ALA A 115 -16.30 6.18 -14.18
N ARG A 116 -17.18 7.21 -14.23
CA ARG A 116 -18.40 7.18 -15.07
C ARG A 116 -18.05 7.16 -16.55
N GLU A 117 -17.07 7.97 -16.97
CA GLU A 117 -16.60 7.98 -18.36
C GLU A 117 -15.98 6.63 -18.77
N PHE A 118 -15.24 5.97 -17.87
CA PHE A 118 -14.72 4.62 -18.11
C PHE A 118 -15.83 3.60 -18.33
N VAL A 119 -16.89 3.64 -17.52
CA VAL A 119 -18.06 2.78 -17.70
C VAL A 119 -18.75 3.07 -19.04
N ALA A 120 -18.97 4.34 -19.37
CA ALA A 120 -19.61 4.74 -20.61
C ALA A 120 -18.80 4.33 -21.85
N ALA A 121 -17.47 4.38 -21.77
CA ALA A 121 -16.55 3.95 -22.83
C ALA A 121 -16.34 2.43 -22.91
N GLY A 122 -16.86 1.68 -21.92
CA GLY A 122 -16.79 0.22 -21.87
C GLY A 122 -15.37 -0.31 -21.66
N VAL A 123 -14.65 0.19 -20.66
CA VAL A 123 -13.35 -0.39 -20.27
C VAL A 123 -13.51 -1.81 -19.72
N ASP A 124 -12.50 -2.64 -19.94
CA ASP A 124 -12.46 -4.02 -19.47
C ASP A 124 -11.92 -4.14 -18.03
N LEU A 125 -11.10 -3.17 -17.60
CA LEU A 125 -10.50 -3.07 -16.26
C LEU A 125 -10.28 -1.59 -15.89
N VAL A 126 -10.48 -1.25 -14.62
CA VAL A 126 -10.02 0.04 -14.05
C VAL A 126 -8.80 -0.18 -13.16
N LEU A 127 -7.64 0.34 -13.58
CA LEU A 127 -6.44 0.42 -12.77
C LEU A 127 -6.41 1.77 -12.06
N PHE A 128 -6.39 1.79 -10.73
CA PHE A 128 -6.43 3.05 -9.97
C PHE A 128 -5.33 3.17 -8.93
N GLY A 129 -4.88 4.39 -8.64
CA GLY A 129 -3.93 4.68 -7.57
C GLY A 129 -4.62 5.48 -6.46
N GLY A 130 -4.54 5.01 -5.21
CA GLY A 130 -5.23 5.67 -4.09
C GLY A 130 -5.21 4.86 -2.80
N GLY A 131 -6.06 5.27 -1.84
CA GLY A 131 -6.36 4.52 -0.62
C GLY A 131 -7.82 4.02 -0.60
N ASP A 132 -8.26 3.42 0.51
CA ASP A 132 -9.60 2.82 0.66
C ASP A 132 -10.75 3.79 0.25
N GLY A 133 -10.68 5.08 0.60
CA GLY A 133 -11.68 6.06 0.18
C GLY A 133 -11.77 6.29 -1.34
N THR A 134 -10.62 6.28 -2.04
CA THR A 134 -10.57 6.34 -3.51
C THR A 134 -11.15 5.07 -4.12
N ALA A 135 -10.82 3.90 -3.54
CA ALA A 135 -11.39 2.63 -3.97
C ALA A 135 -12.92 2.61 -3.82
N ARG A 136 -13.45 3.12 -2.70
CA ARG A 136 -14.90 3.21 -2.46
C ARG A 136 -15.57 4.10 -3.51
N ASP A 137 -15.05 5.30 -3.73
CA ASP A 137 -15.61 6.25 -4.69
C ASP A 137 -15.69 5.67 -6.12
N ILE A 138 -14.69 4.86 -6.52
CA ILE A 138 -14.71 4.16 -7.81
C ILE A 138 -15.69 2.99 -7.78
N ALA A 139 -15.66 2.15 -6.75
CA ALA A 139 -16.50 0.96 -6.63
C ALA A 139 -18.00 1.31 -6.70
N GLU A 140 -18.42 2.38 -6.02
CA GLU A 140 -19.80 2.89 -6.07
C GLU A 140 -20.25 3.22 -7.50
N VAL A 141 -19.36 3.77 -8.32
CA VAL A 141 -19.67 4.14 -9.72
C VAL A 141 -19.67 2.92 -10.64
N LEU A 142 -18.70 2.02 -10.48
CA LEU A 142 -18.62 0.81 -11.30
C LEU A 142 -19.80 -0.13 -11.01
N ALA A 143 -20.31 -0.12 -9.77
CA ALA A 143 -21.49 -0.88 -9.33
C ALA A 143 -21.39 -2.37 -9.73
N GLY A 144 -20.20 -2.97 -9.55
CA GLY A 144 -19.94 -4.37 -9.86
C GLY A 144 -20.00 -4.74 -11.34
N ARG A 145 -19.96 -3.79 -12.28
CA ARG A 145 -20.01 -4.07 -13.73
C ARG A 145 -18.63 -4.28 -14.35
N VAL A 146 -17.66 -3.49 -13.90
CA VAL A 146 -16.29 -3.46 -14.41
C VAL A 146 -15.36 -3.84 -13.26
N PRO A 147 -14.41 -4.77 -13.46
CA PRO A 147 -13.42 -5.06 -12.44
C PRO A 147 -12.47 -3.88 -12.24
N MET A 148 -11.96 -3.74 -11.03
CA MET A 148 -10.96 -2.73 -10.69
C MET A 148 -9.79 -3.36 -9.95
N LEU A 149 -8.61 -2.76 -10.08
CA LEU A 149 -7.40 -3.14 -9.37
C LEU A 149 -6.70 -1.88 -8.84
N GLY A 150 -6.39 -1.89 -7.56
CA GLY A 150 -5.70 -0.78 -6.90
C GLY A 150 -4.20 -0.94 -6.90
N VAL A 151 -3.48 0.05 -7.41
CA VAL A 151 -2.09 0.31 -7.07
C VAL A 151 -2.07 0.92 -5.67
N PRO A 152 -1.44 0.27 -4.69
CA PRO A 152 -1.39 0.77 -3.34
C PRO A 152 -0.63 2.09 -3.25
N CYS A 153 -1.21 3.13 -2.63
CA CYS A 153 -0.53 4.42 -2.47
C CYS A 153 -0.48 4.95 -1.02
N GLY A 154 -1.04 4.27 -0.01
CA GLY A 154 -1.17 4.82 1.34
C GLY A 154 -1.13 3.80 2.48
N VAL A 155 -1.54 4.20 3.70
CA VAL A 155 -1.48 3.36 4.92
C VAL A 155 -2.76 2.57 5.22
N LYS A 156 -3.90 2.96 4.62
CA LYS A 156 -5.21 2.30 4.78
C LYS A 156 -5.57 1.59 3.49
N MET A 157 -5.11 0.35 3.36
CA MET A 157 -5.36 -0.50 2.20
C MET A 157 -5.63 -1.92 2.70
N HIS A 158 -6.69 -2.03 3.50
CA HIS A 158 -7.17 -3.30 4.05
C HIS A 158 -8.18 -3.99 3.13
N SER A 159 -8.70 -3.25 2.14
CA SER A 159 -9.67 -3.76 1.17
C SER A 159 -9.00 -4.64 0.11
N GLY A 160 -9.59 -5.80 -0.16
CA GLY A 160 -9.09 -6.81 -1.11
C GLY A 160 -9.10 -6.41 -2.60
N VAL A 161 -9.12 -5.11 -2.90
CA VAL A 161 -9.02 -4.48 -4.22
C VAL A 161 -7.60 -4.08 -4.59
N PHE A 162 -6.70 -3.96 -3.62
CA PHE A 162 -5.32 -3.55 -3.87
C PHE A 162 -4.44 -4.77 -4.21
N ALA A 163 -3.70 -4.69 -5.32
CA ALA A 163 -2.57 -5.60 -5.58
C ALA A 163 -1.53 -5.47 -4.46
N THR A 164 -0.63 -6.43 -4.26
CA THR A 164 0.30 -6.42 -3.11
C THR A 164 1.32 -5.26 -3.15
N GLY A 165 1.68 -4.80 -4.34
CA GLY A 165 2.56 -3.64 -4.60
C GLY A 165 2.40 -3.15 -6.04
N PRO A 166 3.11 -2.08 -6.46
CA PRO A 166 3.06 -1.55 -7.83
C PRO A 166 3.42 -2.60 -8.88
N ARG A 167 4.50 -3.36 -8.63
CA ARG A 167 4.92 -4.46 -9.50
C ARG A 167 3.88 -5.56 -9.62
N SER A 168 3.27 -5.96 -8.50
CA SER A 168 2.17 -6.93 -8.50
C SER A 168 0.97 -6.41 -9.28
N ALA A 169 0.64 -5.12 -9.15
CA ALA A 169 -0.47 -4.51 -9.90
C ALA A 169 -0.25 -4.61 -11.42
N ALA A 170 0.98 -4.37 -11.89
CA ALA A 170 1.36 -4.56 -13.28
C ALA A 170 1.15 -6.01 -13.75
N HIS A 171 1.70 -6.99 -13.01
CA HIS A 171 1.60 -8.40 -13.38
C HIS A 171 0.16 -8.93 -13.35
N VAL A 172 -0.64 -8.55 -12.34
CA VAL A 172 -2.06 -8.91 -12.27
C VAL A 172 -2.83 -8.28 -13.43
N THR A 173 -2.50 -7.03 -13.80
CA THR A 173 -3.10 -6.37 -14.95
C THR A 173 -2.75 -7.11 -16.24
N ALA A 174 -1.47 -7.33 -16.55
CA ALA A 174 -1.03 -8.04 -17.75
C ALA A 174 -1.65 -9.45 -17.87
N ARG A 175 -1.66 -10.21 -16.77
CA ARG A 175 -2.34 -11.54 -16.71
C ARG A 175 -3.83 -11.42 -17.03
N PHE A 176 -4.51 -10.41 -16.49
CA PHE A 176 -5.92 -10.19 -16.77
C PHE A 176 -6.19 -9.80 -18.23
N LEU A 177 -5.30 -9.02 -18.87
CA LEU A 177 -5.44 -8.66 -20.29
C LEU A 177 -5.22 -9.88 -21.19
N SER A 178 -4.20 -10.68 -20.91
CA SER A 178 -3.85 -11.91 -21.65
C SER A 178 -4.91 -13.01 -21.51
N SER A 179 -5.58 -13.07 -20.36
CA SER A 179 -6.65 -14.01 -20.10
C SER A 179 -7.68 -13.33 -19.20
N PRO A 180 -8.71 -12.67 -19.79
CA PRO A 180 -9.79 -12.02 -19.07
C PRO A 180 -10.57 -13.06 -18.26
N GLY A 181 -10.05 -13.37 -17.09
CA GLY A 181 -10.41 -14.54 -16.31
C GLY A 181 -11.63 -14.32 -15.43
N ARG A 182 -11.66 -15.13 -14.36
CA ARG A 182 -12.66 -15.05 -13.30
C ARG A 182 -12.58 -13.69 -12.61
N ARG A 183 -13.73 -13.22 -12.16
CA ARG A 183 -13.87 -12.02 -11.33
C ARG A 183 -14.53 -12.47 -10.04
N ARG A 184 -14.19 -11.82 -8.94
CA ARG A 184 -14.87 -12.07 -7.68
C ARG A 184 -15.24 -10.75 -7.01
N PRO A 185 -16.37 -10.72 -6.29
CA PRO A 185 -16.73 -9.57 -5.48
C PRO A 185 -15.81 -9.48 -4.26
N VAL A 186 -15.50 -8.24 -3.86
CA VAL A 186 -14.84 -7.91 -2.60
C VAL A 186 -15.49 -6.68 -1.98
N ASP A 187 -15.51 -6.67 -0.66
CA ASP A 187 -15.91 -5.48 0.08
C ASP A 187 -14.74 -4.51 0.20
N VAL A 188 -15.05 -3.25 -0.06
CA VAL A 188 -14.18 -2.10 0.17
C VAL A 188 -14.67 -1.42 1.44
N LEU A 189 -13.84 -1.42 2.47
CA LEU A 189 -14.14 -0.79 3.75
C LEU A 189 -13.31 0.48 3.89
N ASP A 190 -13.97 1.63 3.81
CA ASP A 190 -13.37 2.93 4.07
C ASP A 190 -13.69 3.36 5.50
N THR A 191 -12.70 3.28 6.40
CA THR A 191 -12.82 3.75 7.78
C THR A 191 -12.36 5.20 7.87
N THR A 192 -13.30 6.11 8.04
CA THR A 192 -13.02 7.54 8.21
C THR A 192 -12.45 7.84 9.60
N SER A 193 -11.89 9.04 9.79
CA SER A 193 -11.22 9.44 11.04
C SER A 193 -12.15 9.49 12.27
N ASP A 194 -13.46 9.56 12.06
CA ASP A 194 -14.51 9.49 13.07
C ASP A 194 -14.94 8.05 13.42
N GLY A 195 -14.30 7.04 12.82
CA GLY A 195 -14.56 5.63 13.08
C GLY A 195 -15.79 5.06 12.35
N VAL A 196 -16.46 5.85 11.51
CA VAL A 196 -17.59 5.38 10.71
C VAL A 196 -17.07 4.62 9.48
N GLY A 197 -17.36 3.32 9.42
CA GLY A 197 -17.03 2.50 8.24
C GLY A 197 -18.05 2.69 7.13
N ARG A 198 -17.61 3.13 5.94
CA ARG A 198 -18.43 3.10 4.72
C ARG A 198 -18.03 1.91 3.87
N MET A 199 -19.02 1.17 3.36
CA MET A 199 -18.81 -0.05 2.58
C MET A 199 -19.30 0.12 1.14
N ALA A 200 -18.52 -0.40 0.20
CA ALA A 200 -18.93 -0.60 -1.19
C ALA A 200 -18.47 -1.98 -1.66
N THR A 201 -19.10 -2.53 -2.69
CA THR A 201 -18.67 -3.80 -3.30
C THR A 201 -18.00 -3.53 -4.64
N ALA A 202 -16.81 -4.08 -4.82
CA ALA A 202 -16.05 -4.01 -6.07
C ALA A 202 -15.92 -5.40 -6.70
N LEU A 203 -15.82 -5.46 -8.03
CA LEU A 203 -15.29 -6.65 -8.70
C LEU A 203 -13.79 -6.49 -8.88
N VAL A 204 -13.04 -7.56 -8.69
CA VAL A 204 -11.59 -7.58 -8.91
C VAL A 204 -11.19 -8.81 -9.73
N PRO A 205 -10.05 -8.77 -10.43
CA PRO A 205 -9.48 -9.96 -11.06
C PRO A 205 -9.30 -11.11 -10.04
N ASP A 206 -9.80 -12.29 -10.37
CA ASP A 206 -9.62 -13.52 -9.61
C ASP A 206 -8.65 -14.45 -10.35
N LEU A 207 -7.36 -14.25 -10.09
CA LEU A 207 -6.27 -14.96 -10.77
C LEU A 207 -5.76 -16.18 -9.99
N GLY A 208 -6.46 -16.61 -8.94
CA GLY A 208 -6.10 -17.77 -8.13
C GLY A 208 -4.88 -17.58 -7.21
N GLU A 209 -4.23 -16.41 -7.24
CA GLU A 209 -3.07 -16.07 -6.41
C GLU A 209 -3.18 -14.61 -5.92
N GLY A 210 -2.79 -14.35 -4.67
CA GLY A 210 -2.39 -13.01 -4.23
C GLY A 210 -3.51 -12.05 -3.80
N VAL A 211 -4.68 -12.54 -3.38
CA VAL A 211 -5.69 -11.68 -2.76
C VAL A 211 -5.60 -11.75 -1.24
N GLN A 212 -5.57 -10.55 -0.64
CA GLN A 212 -5.77 -10.25 0.77
C GLN A 212 -6.90 -11.08 1.41
N HIS A 213 -6.53 -12.15 2.10
CA HIS A 213 -7.42 -12.86 3.00
C HIS A 213 -7.60 -12.01 4.26
N GLY A 214 -8.85 -11.71 4.63
CA GLY A 214 -9.18 -11.09 5.91
C GLY A 214 -8.54 -11.90 7.04
N LYS A 215 -8.02 -11.20 8.07
CA LYS A 215 -7.25 -11.77 9.18
C LYS A 215 -7.81 -13.13 9.61
N SER A 216 -7.05 -14.20 9.36
CA SER A 216 -7.30 -15.51 9.97
C SER A 216 -7.09 -15.37 11.48
N SER A 217 -8.20 -15.21 12.20
CA SER A 217 -8.28 -15.16 13.65
C SER A 217 -8.18 -16.57 14.23
N ALA A 218 -6.97 -17.12 14.24
CA ALA A 218 -6.63 -18.25 15.09
C ALA A 218 -5.11 -18.25 15.30
N SER A 219 -4.66 -17.67 16.40
CA SER A 219 -3.32 -17.92 16.93
C SER A 219 -3.45 -18.25 18.40
N SER A 220 -2.78 -19.30 18.85
CA SER A 220 -2.51 -19.55 20.27
C SER A 220 -1.72 -18.37 20.87
N GLY A 221 -2.42 -17.36 21.39
CA GLY A 221 -1.85 -16.10 21.86
C GLY A 221 -0.80 -16.22 22.98
N SER A 222 -0.70 -17.39 23.62
CA SER A 222 0.30 -17.69 24.66
C SER A 222 1.74 -17.63 24.15
N ASP A 223 2.00 -18.13 22.95
CA ASP A 223 3.37 -18.25 22.40
C ASP A 223 3.96 -16.90 22.02
N VAL A 224 3.14 -16.01 21.45
CA VAL A 224 3.57 -14.66 21.07
C VAL A 224 3.79 -13.78 22.31
N ALA A 225 2.96 -13.94 23.34
CA ALA A 225 3.17 -13.26 24.61
C ALA A 225 4.47 -13.72 25.31
N ALA A 226 4.77 -15.02 25.28
CA ALA A 226 6.03 -15.55 25.80
C ALA A 226 7.24 -15.04 24.99
N LEU A 227 7.11 -14.97 23.66
CA LEU A 227 8.12 -14.38 22.79
C LEU A 227 8.37 -12.91 23.13
N GLY A 228 7.32 -12.12 23.37
CA GLY A 228 7.43 -10.72 23.78
C GLY A 228 8.24 -10.54 25.07
N ARG A 229 7.96 -11.35 26.10
CA ARG A 229 8.76 -11.35 27.35
C ARG A 229 10.21 -11.74 27.13
N TRP A 230 10.45 -12.74 26.29
CA TRP A 230 11.80 -13.20 25.98
C TRP A 230 12.61 -12.14 25.23
N LEU A 231 12.00 -11.40 24.30
CA LEU A 231 12.65 -10.28 23.62
C LEU A 231 12.92 -9.12 24.56
N ALA A 232 11.94 -8.71 25.38
CA ALA A 232 12.11 -7.66 26.38
C ALA A 232 13.30 -7.95 27.32
N GLY A 233 13.41 -9.19 27.80
CA GLY A 233 14.54 -9.61 28.67
C GLY A 233 15.91 -9.69 27.98
N ARG A 234 15.97 -9.61 26.64
CA ARG A 234 17.22 -9.59 25.86
C ARG A 234 17.62 -8.19 25.41
N MET A 235 16.81 -7.17 25.71
CA MET A 235 17.12 -5.81 25.31
C MET A 235 18.40 -5.33 26.02
N GLN A 236 19.37 -4.93 25.22
CA GLN A 236 20.65 -4.36 25.66
C GLN A 236 20.48 -2.93 26.19
N PRO A 237 21.11 -2.58 27.32
CA PRO A 237 21.18 -1.20 27.80
C PRO A 237 21.80 -0.25 26.75
N GLY A 238 21.29 0.98 26.66
CA GLY A 238 21.72 2.03 25.73
C GLY A 238 21.28 1.84 24.28
N ARG A 239 20.80 0.65 23.88
CA ARG A 239 20.32 0.37 22.52
C ARG A 239 18.88 0.85 22.34
N GLN A 240 18.60 1.48 21.20
CA GLN A 240 17.24 1.85 20.80
C GLN A 240 16.51 0.67 20.14
N TYR A 241 15.25 0.49 20.50
CA TYR A 241 14.35 -0.47 19.88
C TYR A 241 13.20 0.27 19.23
N ILE A 242 13.13 0.18 17.90
CA ILE A 242 12.05 0.70 17.08
C ILE A 242 11.01 -0.42 17.00
N LEU A 243 9.86 -0.22 17.60
CA LEU A 243 8.77 -1.17 17.66
C LEU A 243 7.79 -0.85 16.53
N GLY A 244 7.72 -1.72 15.52
CA GLY A 244 6.76 -1.57 14.43
C GLY A 244 5.31 -1.83 14.86
N PRO A 245 4.34 -1.58 13.98
CA PRO A 245 2.93 -1.74 14.33
C PRO A 245 2.52 -3.21 14.51
N GLY A 246 1.36 -3.40 15.13
CA GLY A 246 0.65 -4.67 15.17
C GLY A 246 0.70 -5.40 16.50
N THR A 247 -0.23 -6.36 16.65
CA THR A 247 -0.48 -7.06 17.91
C THR A 247 0.70 -7.92 18.38
N SER A 248 1.49 -8.46 17.46
CA SER A 248 2.67 -9.24 17.81
C SER A 248 3.74 -8.39 18.50
N VAL A 249 3.95 -7.15 18.05
CA VAL A 249 4.89 -6.21 18.67
C VAL A 249 4.30 -5.63 19.96
N ALA A 250 2.98 -5.43 20.03
CA ALA A 250 2.32 -4.99 21.27
C ALA A 250 2.58 -5.91 22.48
N HIS A 251 2.81 -7.22 22.25
CA HIS A 251 3.23 -8.13 23.32
C HIS A 251 4.63 -7.82 23.88
N VAL A 252 5.53 -7.24 23.08
CA VAL A 252 6.84 -6.75 23.53
C VAL A 252 6.64 -5.52 24.42
N SER A 253 5.84 -4.54 23.97
CA SER A 253 5.50 -3.34 24.77
C SER A 253 4.83 -3.71 26.09
N ALA A 254 3.89 -4.64 26.08
CA ALA A 254 3.24 -5.15 27.28
C ALA A 254 4.23 -5.81 28.26
N ALA A 255 5.22 -6.54 27.76
CA ALA A 255 6.26 -7.15 28.59
C ALA A 255 7.22 -6.11 29.20
N LEU A 256 7.39 -4.96 28.54
CA LEU A 256 8.16 -3.82 29.04
C LEU A 256 7.35 -2.92 29.97
N GLY A 257 6.02 -3.11 30.07
CA GLY A 257 5.14 -2.26 30.85
C GLY A 257 4.89 -0.88 30.24
N VAL A 258 5.04 -0.74 28.92
CA VAL A 258 4.85 0.54 28.20
C VAL A 258 3.61 0.48 27.29
N PRO A 259 2.94 1.63 27.02
CA PRO A 259 1.82 1.66 26.07
C PRO A 259 2.30 1.34 24.65
N SER A 260 1.37 0.92 23.79
CA SER A 260 1.65 0.53 22.40
C SER A 260 0.68 1.17 21.41
N SER A 261 1.24 1.72 20.34
CA SER A 261 0.50 2.24 19.19
C SER A 261 0.29 1.12 18.17
N LEU A 262 -0.89 0.50 18.15
CA LEU A 262 -1.15 -0.68 17.28
C LEU A 262 -0.96 -0.42 15.79
N LEU A 263 -1.17 0.82 15.33
CA LEU A 263 -0.99 1.26 13.95
C LEU A 263 0.25 2.14 13.76
N GLY A 264 0.99 2.39 14.85
CA GLY A 264 2.10 3.33 14.89
C GLY A 264 3.46 2.64 15.03
N VAL A 265 4.50 3.47 15.02
CA VAL A 265 5.86 3.05 15.35
C VAL A 265 6.24 3.69 16.68
N ASP A 266 6.61 2.88 17.66
CA ASP A 266 7.04 3.35 18.98
C ASP A 266 8.56 3.18 19.12
N VAL A 267 9.20 3.99 19.96
CA VAL A 267 10.64 3.93 20.21
C VAL A 267 10.89 3.75 21.70
N VAL A 268 11.61 2.69 22.05
CA VAL A 268 11.99 2.33 23.41
C VAL A 268 13.50 2.35 23.58
N ARG A 269 13.97 2.79 24.74
CA ARG A 269 15.37 2.66 25.17
C ARG A 269 15.38 2.39 26.68
N ASP A 270 16.24 1.46 27.11
CA ASP A 270 16.39 1.09 28.53
C ASP A 270 15.08 0.70 29.22
N GLY A 271 14.20 0.01 28.49
CA GLY A 271 12.88 -0.41 28.98
C GLY A 271 11.84 0.70 29.10
N THR A 272 12.19 1.93 28.70
CA THR A 272 11.30 3.10 28.77
C THR A 272 10.86 3.55 27.38
N LEU A 273 9.61 4.00 27.27
CA LEU A 273 9.09 4.60 26.05
C LEU A 273 9.67 6.00 25.87
N ILE A 274 10.42 6.19 24.79
CA ILE A 274 11.04 7.46 24.44
C ILE A 274 10.09 8.30 23.58
N ALA A 275 9.38 7.66 22.66
CA ALA A 275 8.40 8.30 21.80
C ALA A 275 7.37 7.27 21.30
N ALA A 276 6.12 7.70 21.15
CA ALA A 276 5.03 6.87 20.63
C ALA A 276 4.49 7.43 19.31
N ASP A 277 4.02 6.52 18.44
CA ASP A 277 3.45 6.81 17.12
C ASP A 277 4.26 7.85 16.33
N VAL A 278 5.57 7.61 16.23
CA VAL A 278 6.51 8.59 15.66
C VAL A 278 6.34 8.70 14.15
N SER A 279 6.49 9.93 13.65
CA SER A 279 6.63 10.21 12.22
C SER A 279 8.02 9.82 11.70
N GLU A 280 8.17 9.73 10.38
CA GLU A 280 9.47 9.52 9.72
C GLU A 280 10.51 10.55 10.18
N ALA A 281 10.14 11.83 10.21
CA ALA A 281 11.06 12.91 10.58
C ALA A 281 11.55 12.79 12.03
N ALA A 282 10.64 12.46 12.96
CA ALA A 282 10.98 12.22 14.35
C ALA A 282 11.87 10.98 14.51
N LEU A 283 11.57 9.91 13.77
CA LEU A 283 12.37 8.69 13.79
C LEU A 283 13.78 8.93 13.24
N LEU A 284 13.92 9.69 12.15
CA LEU A 284 15.22 10.12 11.64
C LEU A 284 15.97 10.96 12.68
N ALA A 285 15.32 11.92 13.34
CA ALA A 285 15.97 12.70 14.39
C ALA A 285 16.48 11.81 15.54
N LEU A 286 15.68 10.83 15.98
CA LEU A 286 16.07 9.87 17.01
C LEU A 286 17.23 8.95 16.60
N LEU A 287 17.43 8.74 15.30
CA LEU A 287 18.49 7.93 14.72
C LEU A 287 19.72 8.76 14.29
N ALA A 288 19.70 10.09 14.47
CA ALA A 288 20.72 10.98 13.93
C ALA A 288 22.12 10.75 14.54
N ASP A 289 22.17 10.39 15.82
CA ASP A 289 23.42 10.20 16.57
C ASP A 289 24.16 8.89 16.20
N GLY A 290 23.59 8.08 15.30
CA GLY A 290 24.21 6.82 14.85
C GLY A 290 24.30 5.73 15.93
N GLY A 291 23.55 5.91 17.02
CA GLY A 291 23.51 4.94 18.13
C GLY A 291 22.98 3.57 17.69
N PRO A 292 23.38 2.49 18.40
CA PRO A 292 22.92 1.15 18.08
C PRO A 292 21.40 1.07 18.16
N SER A 293 20.78 0.63 17.07
CA SER A 293 19.33 0.59 16.92
C SER A 293 18.89 -0.77 16.38
N THR A 294 17.75 -1.27 16.82
CA THR A 294 17.13 -2.52 16.35
C THR A 294 15.66 -2.27 16.03
N LEU A 295 15.23 -2.68 14.84
CA LEU A 295 13.84 -2.64 14.43
C LEU A 295 13.18 -4.00 14.71
N ILE A 296 12.07 -4.00 15.44
CA ILE A 296 11.25 -5.19 15.70
C ILE A 296 9.96 -5.10 14.88
N LEU A 297 9.76 -6.05 13.96
CA LEU A 297 8.60 -6.10 13.07
C LEU A 297 7.75 -7.34 13.29
N GLY A 298 6.43 -7.15 13.29
CA GLY A 298 5.48 -8.22 13.12
C GLY A 298 5.31 -8.62 11.65
N VAL A 299 4.89 -9.86 11.40
CA VAL A 299 4.38 -10.28 10.07
C VAL A 299 2.90 -9.94 9.94
N VAL A 300 2.52 -9.27 8.85
CA VAL A 300 1.12 -9.06 8.47
C VAL A 300 0.52 -10.39 8.02
N GLY A 301 -0.45 -10.90 8.78
CA GLY A 301 -1.06 -12.23 8.56
C GLY A 301 -1.74 -12.36 7.19
N GLY A 302 -1.69 -13.56 6.60
CA GLY A 302 -2.27 -13.89 5.29
C GLY A 302 -1.50 -13.35 4.08
N GLN A 303 -0.65 -12.34 4.24
CA GLN A 303 0.08 -11.71 3.12
C GLN A 303 1.60 -11.79 3.26
N GLY A 304 2.13 -11.90 4.49
CA GLY A 304 3.57 -12.01 4.73
C GLY A 304 4.32 -10.68 4.69
N PHE A 305 3.63 -9.53 4.62
CA PHE A 305 4.28 -8.22 4.58
C PHE A 305 5.03 -7.90 5.89
N LEU A 306 6.22 -7.33 5.72
CA LEU A 306 7.06 -6.78 6.78
C LEU A 306 7.12 -5.25 6.74
N LEU A 307 7.28 -4.67 5.54
CA LEU A 307 7.53 -3.25 5.30
C LEU A 307 6.67 -2.71 4.17
N GLY A 308 6.40 -1.40 4.22
CA GLY A 308 5.61 -0.64 3.25
C GLY A 308 4.14 -0.52 3.65
N ARG A 309 3.48 -1.67 3.77
CA ARG A 309 2.06 -1.75 4.12
C ARG A 309 1.80 -1.44 5.59
N GLY A 310 1.27 -0.25 5.85
CA GLY A 310 0.80 0.14 7.19
C GLY A 310 1.91 0.59 8.16
N ASN A 311 3.14 0.77 7.67
CA ASN A 311 4.28 1.26 8.44
C ASN A 311 5.18 2.20 7.62
N GLN A 312 4.56 3.13 6.89
CA GLN A 312 5.26 4.06 6.00
C GLN A 312 6.25 5.00 6.71
N GLN A 313 6.20 5.11 8.05
CA GLN A 313 7.22 5.82 8.83
C GLN A 313 8.60 5.13 8.74
N LEU A 314 8.65 3.84 8.41
CA LEU A 314 9.87 3.06 8.17
C LEU A 314 10.35 3.24 6.73
N SER A 315 10.68 4.48 6.37
CA SER A 315 11.09 4.85 5.02
C SER A 315 12.47 4.29 4.64
N PRO A 316 12.87 4.36 3.36
CA PRO A 316 14.22 3.97 2.95
C PRO A 316 15.34 4.67 3.74
N ALA A 317 15.16 5.94 4.09
CA ALA A 317 16.13 6.70 4.87
C ALA A 317 16.27 6.17 6.30
N VAL A 318 15.15 5.82 6.93
CA VAL A 318 15.12 5.21 8.28
C VAL A 318 15.77 3.82 8.24
N LEU A 319 15.36 2.98 7.30
CA LEU A 319 15.83 1.60 7.17
C LEU A 319 17.35 1.54 6.91
N ARG A 320 17.90 2.47 6.12
CA ARG A 320 19.36 2.60 5.93
C ARG A 320 20.11 2.96 7.21
N ARG A 321 19.54 3.85 8.04
CA ARG A 321 20.15 4.21 9.33
C ARG A 321 20.14 3.05 10.33
N ILE A 322 19.10 2.23 10.30
CA ILE A 322 19.00 1.04 11.14
C ILE A 322 19.92 -0.07 10.62
N GLY A 323 19.95 -0.27 9.30
CA GLY A 323 20.68 -1.33 8.63
C GLY A 323 19.90 -2.65 8.58
N PRO A 324 20.00 -3.43 7.47
CA PRO A 324 19.20 -4.63 7.26
C PRO A 324 19.47 -5.75 8.29
N ASP A 325 20.69 -5.80 8.84
CA ASP A 325 21.09 -6.79 9.84
C ASP A 325 20.49 -6.54 11.23
N ASN A 326 19.97 -5.34 11.48
CA ASN A 326 19.38 -4.94 12.76
C ASN A 326 17.84 -5.05 12.76
N ILE A 327 17.26 -5.85 11.86
CA ILE A 327 15.82 -6.08 11.77
C ILE A 327 15.49 -7.45 12.37
N GLU A 328 14.77 -7.45 13.50
CA GLU A 328 14.23 -8.66 14.12
C GLU A 328 12.76 -8.84 13.72
N ILE A 329 12.43 -10.00 13.15
CA ILE A 329 11.09 -10.34 12.70
C ILE A 329 10.43 -11.30 13.70
N ILE A 330 9.19 -11.00 14.09
CA ILE A 330 8.38 -11.82 14.99
C ILE A 330 7.01 -12.18 14.41
N ALA A 331 6.56 -13.40 14.66
CA ALA A 331 5.24 -13.87 14.30
C ALA A 331 4.82 -15.07 15.17
N SER A 332 3.54 -15.46 15.15
CA SER A 332 3.20 -16.81 15.61
C SER A 332 3.62 -17.84 14.57
N ALA A 333 3.86 -19.09 14.99
CA ALA A 333 4.12 -20.18 14.05
C ALA A 333 2.96 -20.33 13.04
N ASP A 334 1.72 -20.25 13.52
CA ASP A 334 0.52 -20.36 12.67
C ASP A 334 0.47 -19.25 11.59
N LYS A 335 0.82 -18.01 11.93
CA LYS A 335 0.83 -16.90 10.96
C LYS A 335 1.83 -17.13 9.84
N VAL A 336 2.98 -17.73 10.14
CA VAL A 336 4.02 -18.03 9.15
C VAL A 336 3.63 -19.25 8.32
N ALA A 337 3.07 -20.28 8.95
CA ALA A 337 2.64 -21.50 8.28
C ALA A 337 1.43 -21.27 7.33
N ALA A 338 0.59 -20.28 7.63
CA ALA A 338 -0.56 -19.93 6.80
C ALA A 338 -0.22 -19.02 5.61
N LEU A 339 1.05 -18.67 5.39
CA LEU A 339 1.46 -17.83 4.25
C LEU A 339 1.42 -18.64 2.96
N ASP A 340 0.71 -18.10 1.97
CA ASP A 340 0.67 -18.64 0.61
C ASP A 340 0.84 -17.50 -0.42
N PRO A 341 1.94 -17.46 -1.18
CA PRO A 341 3.09 -18.36 -1.08
C PRO A 341 3.84 -18.21 0.26
N PRO A 342 4.64 -19.20 0.69
CA PRO A 342 5.34 -19.21 1.98
C PRO A 342 6.59 -18.30 1.96
N VAL A 343 6.39 -17.02 1.68
CA VAL A 343 7.42 -15.97 1.60
C VAL A 343 6.98 -14.74 2.40
N LEU A 344 7.95 -13.95 2.81
CA LEU A 344 7.74 -12.63 3.40
C LEU A 344 7.93 -11.56 2.32
N GLN A 345 7.21 -10.45 2.44
CA GLN A 345 7.20 -9.40 1.42
C GLN A 345 7.66 -8.06 1.99
N VAL A 346 8.45 -7.31 1.23
CA VAL A 346 8.81 -5.91 1.50
C VAL A 346 8.38 -5.03 0.34
N ASP A 347 7.66 -3.95 0.61
CA ASP A 347 7.23 -2.96 -0.38
C ASP A 347 7.89 -1.62 -0.03
N VAL A 348 9.12 -1.45 -0.48
CA VAL A 348 9.94 -0.26 -0.18
C VAL A 348 10.20 0.48 -1.48
N ASP A 349 9.94 1.79 -1.50
CA ASP A 349 10.14 2.68 -2.65
C ASP A 349 11.64 2.99 -2.87
N ASP A 350 12.48 1.95 -2.92
CA ASP A 350 13.92 2.02 -3.15
C ASP A 350 14.45 0.66 -3.59
N VAL A 351 14.81 0.53 -4.87
CA VAL A 351 15.13 -0.77 -5.50
C VAL A 351 16.38 -1.42 -4.89
N GLU A 352 17.42 -0.65 -4.58
CA GLU A 352 18.66 -1.20 -4.03
C GLU A 352 18.45 -1.63 -2.58
N LEU A 353 17.79 -0.81 -1.77
CA LEU A 353 17.45 -1.21 -0.40
C LEU A 353 16.50 -2.41 -0.37
N ALA A 354 15.53 -2.49 -1.29
CA ALA A 354 14.63 -3.63 -1.38
C ALA A 354 15.41 -4.93 -1.66
N LYS A 355 16.42 -4.88 -2.54
CA LYS A 355 17.33 -6.02 -2.79
C LYS A 355 18.11 -6.39 -1.53
N ASP A 356 18.64 -5.41 -0.80
CA ASP A 356 19.40 -5.63 0.45
C ASP A 356 18.53 -6.28 1.54
N LEU A 357 17.24 -5.97 1.57
CA LEU A 357 16.27 -6.54 2.51
C LEU A 357 15.82 -7.96 2.11
N CYS A 358 15.92 -8.32 0.84
CA CYS A 358 15.55 -9.64 0.32
C CYS A 358 16.52 -10.75 0.75
N GLY A 359 16.10 -11.99 0.55
CA GLY A 359 16.87 -13.19 0.90
C GLY A 359 16.35 -13.89 2.15
N PHE A 360 17.13 -14.80 2.72
CA PHE A 360 16.68 -15.59 3.86
C PHE A 360 16.85 -14.82 5.17
N ARG A 361 15.77 -14.68 5.93
CA ARG A 361 15.73 -14.00 7.23
C ARG A 361 15.15 -14.91 8.31
N LYS A 362 15.61 -14.70 9.53
CA LYS A 362 15.13 -15.40 10.71
C LYS A 362 13.83 -14.74 11.21
N VAL A 363 12.82 -15.56 11.45
CA VAL A 363 11.55 -15.17 12.09
C VAL A 363 11.44 -15.87 13.43
N TRP A 364 11.40 -15.11 14.52
CA TRP A 364 11.15 -15.68 15.84
C TRP A 364 9.67 -16.04 15.98
N THR A 365 9.41 -17.31 16.30
CA THR A 365 8.05 -17.86 16.48
C THR A 365 7.75 -18.26 17.91
N GLY A 366 8.72 -18.11 18.80
CA GLY A 366 8.63 -18.40 20.23
C GLY A 366 9.96 -18.14 20.93
N PRO A 367 10.02 -18.18 22.27
CA PRO A 367 11.27 -18.05 23.01
C PRO A 367 12.31 -19.07 22.51
N ARG A 368 13.45 -18.59 21.99
CA ARG A 368 14.51 -19.42 21.41
C ARG A 368 14.08 -20.33 20.24
N ARG A 369 12.91 -20.09 19.63
CA ARG A 369 12.40 -20.83 18.47
C ARG A 369 12.28 -19.88 17.28
N SER A 370 12.83 -20.30 16.14
CA SER A 370 12.77 -19.50 14.91
C SER A 370 12.59 -20.37 13.67
N LEU A 371 12.00 -19.78 12.64
CA LEU A 371 11.98 -20.30 11.27
C LEU A 371 12.86 -19.41 10.39
N VAL A 372 13.33 -19.96 9.28
CA VAL A 372 14.00 -19.18 8.23
C VAL A 372 13.02 -19.03 7.07
N MET A 373 12.74 -17.79 6.71
CA MET A 373 11.79 -17.45 5.64
C MET A 373 12.50 -16.65 4.55
N ARG A 374 12.09 -16.85 3.30
CA ARG A 374 12.56 -16.02 2.18
C ARG A 374 11.79 -14.71 2.15
N VAL A 375 12.50 -13.59 2.13
CA VAL A 375 11.98 -12.25 1.90
C VAL A 375 12.11 -11.90 0.42
N VAL A 376 11.05 -11.37 -0.17
CA VAL A 376 10.96 -10.91 -1.57
C VAL A 376 10.42 -9.49 -1.64
N ALA A 377 10.71 -8.79 -2.74
CA ALA A 377 10.23 -7.43 -3.05
C ALA A 377 9.22 -7.42 -4.19
#